data_AF-A0A7T8KBP1-F1
#
_entry.id   AF-A0A7T8KBP1-F1
#
_cell.length_a   1.000
_cell.length_b   1.000
_cell.length_c   1.000
_cell.angle_alpha   90.00
_cell.angle_beta   90.00
_cell.angle_gamma   90.00
#
_symmetry.space_group_name_H-M   'P 1'
#
loop_
_entity.id
_entity.type
_entity.pdbx_description
1 polymer ?
#
loop_
_entity_poly.entity_id
_entity_poly.type
_entity_poly.pdbx_seq_one_letter_code
_entity_poly.pdbx_strand_id
1 'polypeptide(L)'
;MIRAVLSTLAFAALFVASQVSSQSPSAYQLPADADLILDAPISTSFSVDGQAYGYYADVDNNCQVFHICLPIEDDLGQIIETAQYSFVCGNQTVFDQQTLTCNHPEDAFPCQEAPGLYGAVEFGKIPEGNL
;
A
#
# COMPACT_ATOMS: atom_id res chain seq x y z
N MET A 1 27.74 -36.35 -36.21
CA MET A 1 27.69 -35.73 -34.87
C MET A 1 27.59 -34.23 -35.05
N ILE A 2 26.46 -33.63 -34.68
CA ILE A 2 26.25 -32.26 -34.17
C ILE A 2 24.74 -31.99 -34.31
N ARG A 3 24.10 -31.79 -33.17
CA ARG A 3 22.67 -31.62 -32.99
C ARG A 3 22.23 -30.27 -33.57
N ALA A 4 21.12 -30.29 -34.30
CA ALA A 4 20.50 -29.11 -34.88
C ALA A 4 20.07 -28.12 -33.79
N VAL A 5 20.56 -26.89 -33.90
CA VAL A 5 20.12 -25.72 -33.17
C VAL A 5 18.72 -25.35 -33.67
N LEU A 6 17.70 -25.79 -32.96
CA LEU A 6 16.28 -25.52 -33.26
C LEU A 6 15.57 -25.20 -31.94
N SER A 7 15.88 -24.07 -31.33
CA SER A 7 15.00 -23.42 -30.32
C SER A 7 15.54 -22.05 -29.92
N THR A 8 15.32 -21.03 -30.75
CA THR A 8 15.60 -19.63 -30.36
C THR A 8 14.43 -18.67 -30.61
N LEU A 9 13.27 -19.14 -31.06
CA LEU A 9 12.11 -18.29 -31.36
C LEU A 9 10.98 -18.34 -30.32
N ALA A 10 11.06 -19.20 -29.30
CA ALA A 10 9.97 -19.38 -28.33
C ALA A 10 10.11 -18.54 -27.04
N PHE A 11 11.30 -17.97 -26.76
CA PHE A 11 11.54 -17.30 -25.47
C PHE A 11 11.12 -15.82 -25.41
N ALA A 12 10.87 -15.16 -26.54
CA ALA A 12 10.49 -13.75 -26.55
C ALA A 12 8.99 -13.50 -26.26
N ALA A 13 8.12 -14.51 -26.43
CA ALA A 13 6.67 -14.35 -26.28
C ALA A 13 6.12 -14.68 -24.88
N LEU A 14 6.93 -15.26 -24.00
CA LEU A 14 6.50 -15.69 -22.65
C LEU A 14 6.75 -14.64 -21.55
N PHE A 15 7.42 -13.52 -21.86
CA PHE A 15 7.74 -12.47 -20.88
C PHE A 15 6.85 -11.24 -20.95
N VAL A 16 5.70 -11.29 -21.64
CA VAL A 16 4.80 -10.12 -21.80
C VAL A 16 3.55 -10.22 -20.90
N ALA A 17 3.41 -11.26 -20.07
CA ALA A 17 2.12 -11.60 -19.45
C ALA A 17 1.95 -11.30 -17.95
N SER A 18 2.85 -10.59 -17.25
CA SER A 18 2.74 -10.50 -15.78
C SER A 18 2.87 -9.14 -15.10
N GLN A 19 2.93 -8.01 -15.81
CA GLN A 19 3.08 -6.71 -15.14
C GLN A 19 1.97 -5.71 -15.48
N VAL A 20 0.70 -6.13 -15.47
CA VAL A 20 -0.39 -5.17 -15.19
C VAL A 20 -0.42 -5.02 -13.69
N SER A 21 0.36 -4.08 -13.17
CA SER A 21 0.27 -3.65 -11.78
C SER A 21 -1.14 -3.09 -11.56
N SER A 22 -1.94 -3.78 -10.75
CA SER A 22 -3.30 -3.39 -10.34
C SER A 22 -3.29 -2.19 -9.38
N GLN A 23 -2.44 -1.20 -9.65
CA GLN A 23 -2.39 0.01 -8.83
C GLN A 23 -3.70 0.77 -9.01
N SER A 24 -4.40 0.99 -7.90
CA SER A 24 -5.64 1.75 -7.89
C SER A 24 -5.42 3.14 -8.52
N PRO A 25 -6.39 3.71 -9.26
CA PRO A 25 -6.22 5.00 -9.93
C PRO A 25 -5.89 6.17 -9.00
N SER A 26 -6.13 6.03 -7.69
CA SER A 26 -5.87 7.04 -6.65
C SER A 26 -4.57 6.81 -5.86
N ALA A 27 -3.82 5.75 -6.17
CA ALA A 27 -2.57 5.43 -5.48
C ALA A 27 -1.53 6.54 -5.71
N TYR A 28 -0.89 6.99 -4.63
CA TYR A 28 0.20 7.98 -4.63
C TYR A 28 -0.17 9.36 -5.22
N GLN A 29 -1.46 9.70 -5.23
CA GLN A 29 -1.94 11.06 -5.52
C GLN A 29 -1.64 11.99 -4.32
N LEU A 30 -0.37 12.36 -4.15
CA LEU A 30 0.11 13.18 -3.03
C LEU A 30 0.03 14.69 -3.33
N PRO A 31 0.06 15.55 -2.29
CA PRO A 31 0.19 16.99 -2.48
C PRO A 31 1.45 17.36 -3.27
N ALA A 32 1.41 18.53 -3.93
CA ALA A 32 2.61 19.11 -4.52
C ALA A 32 3.72 19.25 -3.46
N ASP A 33 4.96 19.01 -3.88
CA ASP A 33 6.15 19.13 -3.05
C ASP A 33 6.24 18.15 -1.86
N ALA A 34 5.45 17.07 -1.86
CA ALA A 34 5.53 16.01 -0.85
C ALA A 34 6.93 15.38 -0.77
N ASP A 35 7.67 15.35 -1.87
CA ASP A 35 9.05 14.88 -1.96
C ASP A 35 10.03 15.72 -1.13
N LEU A 36 9.72 16.98 -0.82
CA LEU A 36 10.60 17.85 -0.04
C LEU A 36 10.69 17.46 1.45
N ILE A 37 9.74 16.66 1.94
CA ILE A 37 9.67 16.23 3.34
C ILE A 37 9.98 14.74 3.53
N LEU A 38 10.29 14.04 2.45
CA LEU A 38 10.68 12.63 2.46
C LEU A 38 12.20 12.50 2.52
N ASP A 39 12.69 11.49 3.23
CA ASP A 39 14.11 11.22 3.37
C ASP A 39 14.67 10.44 2.17
N ALA A 40 13.78 9.90 1.33
CA ALA A 40 14.10 9.15 0.13
C ALA A 40 13.01 9.33 -0.95
N PRO A 41 13.33 9.07 -2.24
CA PRO A 41 12.32 9.03 -3.29
C PRO A 41 11.23 8.00 -3.01
N ILE A 42 9.99 8.30 -3.39
CA ILE A 42 8.84 7.43 -3.15
C ILE A 42 9.01 6.10 -3.88
N SER A 43 8.86 5.00 -3.14
CA SER A 43 8.61 3.67 -3.69
C SER A 43 7.12 3.46 -3.93
N THR A 44 6.75 2.83 -5.06
CA THR A 44 5.34 2.49 -5.36
C THR A 44 5.08 0.99 -5.29
N SER A 45 5.79 0.31 -4.40
CA SER A 45 5.75 -1.15 -4.23
C SER A 45 4.59 -1.65 -3.36
N PHE A 46 3.95 -0.78 -2.57
CA PHE A 46 2.78 -1.16 -1.78
C PHE A 46 1.64 -1.63 -2.69
N SER A 47 0.95 -2.70 -2.28
CA SER A 47 -0.27 -3.18 -2.93
C SER A 47 -1.39 -3.37 -1.91
N VAL A 48 -2.60 -3.01 -2.31
CA VAL A 48 -3.84 -3.28 -1.59
C VAL A 48 -4.29 -4.74 -1.73
N ASP A 49 -3.66 -5.52 -2.60
CA ASP A 49 -4.02 -6.91 -2.83
C ASP A 49 -3.90 -7.73 -1.53
N GLY A 50 -5.01 -8.35 -1.13
CA GLY A 50 -5.08 -9.14 0.10
C GLY A 50 -5.14 -8.31 1.39
N GLN A 51 -5.22 -6.98 1.30
CA GLN A 51 -5.44 -6.10 2.44
C GLN A 51 -6.94 -5.92 2.69
N ALA A 52 -7.34 -5.95 3.96
CA ALA A 52 -8.69 -5.62 4.38
C ALA A 52 -8.92 -4.09 4.38
N TYR A 53 -10.13 -3.66 4.75
CA TYR A 53 -10.34 -2.25 5.07
C TYR A 53 -9.42 -1.85 6.23
N GLY A 54 -8.57 -0.84 6.04
CA GLY A 54 -7.52 -0.56 7.01
C GLY A 54 -6.60 0.60 6.66
N TYR A 55 -5.78 0.97 7.65
CA TYR A 55 -4.65 1.87 7.51
C TYR A 55 -3.36 1.04 7.59
N TYR A 56 -2.41 1.36 6.72
CA TYR A 56 -1.22 0.56 6.49
C TYR A 56 0.01 1.45 6.39
N ALA A 57 0.97 1.25 7.29
CA ALA A 57 2.28 1.86 7.22
C ALA A 57 3.01 1.41 5.95
N ASP A 58 3.59 2.31 5.18
CA ASP A 58 4.40 1.91 4.02
C ASP A 58 5.87 1.74 4.45
N VAL A 59 6.25 0.50 4.76
CA VAL A 59 7.62 0.16 5.20
C VAL A 59 8.67 0.41 4.12
N ASP A 60 8.29 0.36 2.84
CA ASP A 60 9.20 0.63 1.72
C ASP A 60 9.46 2.14 1.56
N ASN A 61 8.61 2.97 2.17
CA ASN A 61 8.75 4.43 2.27
C ASN A 61 9.11 4.89 3.69
N ASN A 62 9.81 4.05 4.46
CA ASN A 62 10.24 4.35 5.84
C ASN A 62 9.10 4.81 6.77
N CYS A 63 7.87 4.38 6.49
CA CYS A 63 6.64 4.82 7.15
C CYS A 63 6.39 6.34 7.09
N GLN A 64 7.12 7.10 6.26
CA GLN A 64 6.81 8.51 5.98
C GLN A 64 5.56 8.64 5.09
N VAL A 65 5.18 7.55 4.44
CA VAL A 65 3.92 7.39 3.71
C VAL A 65 3.09 6.29 4.39
N PHE A 66 1.78 6.44 4.35
CA PHE A 66 0.84 5.38 4.73
C PHE A 66 -0.32 5.32 3.74
N HIS A 67 -1.03 4.20 3.76
CA HIS A 67 -2.14 3.94 2.86
C HIS A 67 -3.43 3.63 3.61
N ILE A 68 -4.55 4.04 3.03
CA ILE A 68 -5.87 3.51 3.37
C ILE A 68 -6.28 2.58 2.23
N CYS A 69 -6.55 1.32 2.56
CA CYS A 69 -7.18 0.38 1.62
C CYS A 69 -8.68 0.44 1.87
N LEU A 70 -9.48 0.87 0.90
CA LEU A 70 -10.94 0.98 0.99
C LEU A 70 -11.62 0.01 0.01
N PRO A 71 -12.29 -1.06 0.48
CA PRO A 71 -13.12 -1.89 -0.38
C PRO A 71 -14.28 -1.07 -0.95
N ILE A 72 -14.42 -1.07 -2.27
CA ILE A 72 -15.56 -0.51 -2.99
C ILE A 72 -16.48 -1.67 -3.35
N GLU A 73 -17.71 -1.61 -2.87
CA GLU A 73 -18.72 -2.64 -3.07
C GLU A 73 -19.75 -2.21 -4.12
N ASP A 74 -20.33 -3.19 -4.83
CA ASP A 74 -21.53 -2.96 -5.64
C ASP A 74 -22.80 -2.94 -4.78
N ASP A 75 -23.96 -2.74 -5.41
CA ASP A 75 -25.27 -2.71 -4.73
C ASP A 75 -25.64 -4.04 -4.04
N LEU A 76 -24.91 -5.13 -4.32
CA LEU A 76 -25.11 -6.46 -3.74
C LEU A 76 -24.10 -6.75 -2.61
N GLY A 77 -23.20 -5.80 -2.30
CA GLY A 77 -22.15 -5.96 -1.29
C GLY A 77 -20.95 -6.78 -1.78
N GLN A 78 -20.79 -6.99 -3.08
CA GLN A 78 -19.61 -7.64 -3.63
C GLN A 78 -18.50 -6.60 -3.82
N ILE A 79 -17.30 -6.87 -3.30
CA ILE A 79 -16.13 -6.02 -3.51
C ILE A 79 -15.75 -6.08 -4.99
N ILE A 80 -15.89 -4.95 -5.69
CA ILE A 80 -15.55 -4.81 -7.12
C ILE A 80 -14.15 -4.23 -7.32
N GLU A 81 -13.65 -3.47 -6.34
CA GLU A 81 -12.32 -2.87 -6.34
C GLU A 81 -11.89 -2.62 -4.88
N THR A 82 -10.59 -2.58 -4.61
CA THR A 82 -10.07 -1.96 -3.38
C THR A 82 -9.29 -0.72 -3.79
N ALA A 83 -9.74 0.45 -3.35
CA ALA A 83 -9.07 1.71 -3.62
C ALA A 83 -7.92 1.92 -2.64
N GLN A 84 -6.74 2.22 -3.17
CA GLN A 84 -5.60 2.74 -2.43
C GLN A 84 -5.66 4.26 -2.35
N TYR A 85 -5.64 4.80 -1.14
CA TYR A 85 -5.38 6.21 -0.90
C TYR A 85 -4.05 6.36 -0.17
N SER A 86 -3.13 7.14 -0.72
CA SER A 86 -1.81 7.36 -0.11
C SER A 86 -1.75 8.72 0.56
N PHE A 87 -1.08 8.78 1.72
CA PHE A 87 -0.89 9.99 2.50
C PHE A 87 0.56 10.09 2.93
N VAL A 88 1.08 11.31 2.98
CA VAL A 88 2.41 11.61 3.51
C VAL A 88 2.26 12.17 4.92
N CYS A 89 3.06 11.68 5.85
CA CYS A 89 3.17 12.24 7.18
C CYS A 89 3.86 13.61 7.13
N GLY A 90 3.65 14.44 8.16
CA GLY A 90 4.31 15.74 8.25
C GLY A 90 5.82 15.62 8.35
N ASN A 91 6.53 16.73 8.13
CA ASN A 91 7.99 16.79 8.23
C ASN A 91 8.49 16.17 9.55
N GLN A 92 9.48 15.28 9.47
CA GLN A 92 10.08 14.55 10.60
C GLN A 92 9.11 13.66 11.39
N THR A 93 7.99 13.22 10.79
CA THR A 93 7.08 12.26 11.41
C THR A 93 6.93 11.01 10.56
N VAL A 94 6.58 9.89 11.21
CA VAL A 94 6.31 8.60 10.58
C VAL A 94 4.96 8.08 11.04
N PHE A 95 4.33 7.25 10.24
CA PHE A 95 3.05 6.64 10.57
C PHE A 95 3.23 5.58 11.66
N ASP A 96 2.61 5.84 12.79
CA ASP A 96 2.50 4.90 13.90
C ASP A 96 1.30 3.98 13.66
N GLN A 97 1.61 2.74 13.28
CA GLN A 97 0.60 1.72 13.01
C GLN A 97 -0.22 1.34 14.24
N GLN A 98 0.31 1.51 15.46
CA GLN A 98 -0.39 1.16 16.69
C GLN A 98 -1.50 2.17 17.03
N THR A 99 -1.29 3.44 16.72
CA THR A 99 -2.26 4.52 17.01
C THR A 99 -3.02 4.99 15.77
N LEU A 100 -2.61 4.56 14.57
CA LEU A 100 -3.12 4.99 13.27
C LEU A 100 -2.97 6.50 13.04
N THR A 101 -1.84 7.07 13.48
CA THR A 101 -1.53 8.51 13.37
C THR A 101 -0.09 8.73 12.98
N CYS A 102 0.26 9.90 12.43
CA CYS A 102 1.67 10.29 12.31
C CYS A 102 2.21 10.73 13.67
N ASN A 103 3.39 10.22 14.05
CA ASN A 103 4.05 10.52 15.31
C ASN A 103 5.56 10.74 15.10
N HIS A 104 6.27 11.23 16.11
CA HIS A 104 7.72 11.31 16.08
C HIS A 104 8.33 9.90 16.10
N PRO A 105 9.41 9.62 15.33
CA PRO A 105 9.98 8.28 15.22
C PRO A 105 10.36 7.61 16.55
N GLU A 106 10.75 8.40 17.55
CA GLU A 106 11.09 7.92 18.90
C GLU A 106 9.88 7.49 19.74
N ASP A 107 8.70 8.00 19.43
CA ASP A 107 7.44 7.70 20.12
C ASP A 107 6.55 6.73 19.32
N ALA A 108 6.83 6.56 18.03
CA ALA A 108 6.08 5.69 17.14
C ALA A 108 6.43 4.21 17.35
N PHE A 109 5.46 3.33 17.07
CA PHE A 109 5.73 1.91 16.93
C PHE A 109 6.81 1.64 15.85
N PRO A 110 7.76 0.70 16.04
CA PRO A 110 8.85 0.47 15.09
C PRO A 110 8.34 0.20 13.67
N CYS A 111 8.75 1.05 12.73
CA CYS A 111 8.25 1.02 11.34
C CYS A 111 8.36 -0.38 10.69
N GLN A 112 9.50 -1.06 10.86
CA GLN A 112 9.72 -2.39 10.27
C GLN A 112 8.87 -3.50 10.91
N GLU A 113 8.32 -3.26 12.10
CA GLU A 113 7.42 -4.19 12.79
C GLU A 113 5.95 -3.88 12.50
N ALA A 114 5.64 -2.73 11.90
CA ALA A 114 4.27 -2.29 11.61
C ALA A 114 3.39 -3.34 10.90
N PRO A 115 3.90 -4.14 9.94
CA PRO A 115 3.11 -5.21 9.33
C PRO A 115 2.48 -6.20 10.33
N GLY A 116 3.08 -6.39 11.51
CA GLY A 116 2.54 -7.22 12.57
C GLY A 116 1.27 -6.66 13.23
N LEU A 117 0.95 -5.38 13.03
CA LEU A 117 -0.23 -4.70 13.56
C LEU A 117 -1.28 -4.36 12.49
N TYR A 118 -1.10 -4.79 11.24
CA TYR A 118 -2.09 -4.55 10.19
C TYR A 118 -3.43 -5.19 10.55
N GLY A 119 -4.48 -4.38 10.55
CA GLY A 119 -5.84 -4.80 10.95
C GLY A 119 -6.01 -5.10 12.45
N ALA A 120 -4.99 -4.88 13.29
CA ALA A 120 -5.08 -5.14 14.74
C ALA A 120 -5.77 -4.00 15.50
N VAL A 121 -5.72 -2.78 14.98
CA VAL A 121 -6.33 -1.60 15.60
C VAL A 121 -7.72 -1.40 15.01
N GLU A 122 -8.72 -1.38 15.88
CA GLU A 122 -10.12 -1.18 15.51
C GLU A 122 -10.41 0.32 15.32
N PHE A 123 -11.12 0.66 14.25
CA PHE A 123 -11.50 2.03 13.92
C PHE A 123 -12.91 2.05 13.30
N GLY A 124 -13.57 3.21 13.34
CA GLY A 124 -14.84 3.42 12.63
C GLY A 124 -16.06 2.63 13.14
N LYS A 125 -16.01 1.98 14.32
CA LYS A 125 -17.18 1.27 14.86
C LYS A 125 -18.27 2.24 15.32
N ILE A 126 -19.49 2.05 14.83
CA ILE A 126 -20.68 2.70 15.37
C ILE A 126 -21.12 1.90 16.60
N PRO A 127 -21.25 2.51 17.79
CA PRO A 127 -21.73 1.80 18.98
C PRO A 127 -23.11 1.20 18.72
N GLU A 128 -23.30 -0.07 19.09
CA GLU A 128 -24.60 -0.72 18.99
C GLU A 128 -25.61 0.03 19.87
N GLY A 129 -26.71 0.50 19.28
CA GLY A 129 -27.75 1.29 19.95
C GLY A 129 -27.97 2.71 19.41
N ASN A 130 -27.16 3.15 18.43
CA ASN A 130 -27.32 4.45 17.74
C ASN A 130 -27.72 4.31 16.25
N LEU A 131 -28.31 3.16 15.87
CA LEU A 131 -28.94 2.92 14.57
C LEU A 131 -30.47 2.96 14.73
#